data_AF-A0A1I2F656-F1
#
_entry.id   AF-A0A1I2F656-F1
#
_cell.length_a   1.000
_cell.length_b   1.000
_cell.length_c   1.000
_cell.angle_alpha   90.00
_cell.angle_beta   90.00
_cell.angle_gamma   90.00
#
_symmetry.space_group_name_H-M   'P 1'
#
loop_
_entity.id
_entity.type
_entity.pdbx_description
1 polymer ?
#
loop_
_entity_poly.entity_id
_entity_poly.type
_entity_poly.pdbx_seq_one_letter_code
_entity_poly.pdbx_strand_id
1 'polypeptide(L)' 'MKLRQDHPIETAAAKAGMSRATAYRIAQDPRLPSQKTPSRG' A
#
# COMPACT_ATOMS: atom_id res chain seq x y z
N MET A 1 6.62 13.80 9.87
CA MET A 1 6.89 12.53 10.59
C MET A 1 7.29 11.49 9.56
N LYS A 2 8.51 10.93 9.63
CA LYS A 2 8.96 9.87 8.70
C LYS A 2 8.57 8.52 9.30
N LEU A 3 7.58 7.84 8.71
CA LEU A 3 7.25 6.47 9.10
C LEU A 3 8.39 5.56 8.62
N ARG A 4 9.12 4.95 9.56
CA ARG A 4 10.19 4.01 9.23
C ARG A 4 9.55 2.66 8.90
N GLN A 5 9.82 2.17 7.69
CA GLN A 5 9.37 0.84 7.26
C GLN A 5 10.44 -0.17 7.65
N ASP A 6 10.42 -0.61 8.91
CA ASP A 6 11.43 -1.53 9.46
C ASP A 6 11.08 -3.02 9.18
N HIS A 7 10.06 -3.26 8.36
CA HIS A 7 9.58 -4.60 8.04
C HIS A 7 9.58 -4.83 6.52
N PRO A 8 9.92 -6.05 6.06
CA PRO A 8 9.75 -6.42 4.67
C PRO A 8 8.26 -6.38 4.30
N ILE A 9 7.98 -6.12 3.02
CA ILE A 9 6.61 -5.90 2.48
C ILE A 9 5.70 -7.09 2.81
N GLU A 10 6.24 -8.29 2.83
CA GLU A 10 5.58 -9.53 3.20
C GLU A 10 5.04 -9.52 4.63
N THR A 11 5.90 -9.16 5.60
CA THR A 11 5.53 -9.10 7.01
C THR A 11 4.55 -7.97 7.25
N ALA A 12 4.73 -6.84 6.58
CA ALA A 12 3.78 -5.73 6.62
C ALA A 12 2.41 -6.13 6.05
N ALA A 13 2.37 -6.84 4.93
CA ALA A 13 1.13 -7.34 4.32
C ALA A 13 0.37 -8.29 5.25
N ALA A 14 1.09 -9.25 5.84
CA ALA A 14 0.51 -10.20 6.80
C ALA A 14 -0.06 -9.48 8.03
N LYS A 15 0.69 -8.53 8.60
CA LYS A 15 0.23 -7.71 9.74
C LYS A 15 -1.00 -6.87 9.39
N ALA A 16 -1.07 -6.37 8.16
CA ALA A 16 -2.19 -5.57 7.67
C ALA A 16 -3.39 -6.41 7.18
N GLY A 17 -3.33 -7.74 7.22
CA GLY A 17 -4.41 -8.62 6.78
C GLY A 17 -4.68 -8.57 5.27
N MET A 18 -3.68 -8.25 4.46
CA MET A 18 -3.81 -8.11 3.00
C MET A 18 -2.86 -9.04 2.24
N SER A 19 -3.15 -9.26 0.96
CA SER A 19 -2.28 -10.06 0.09
C SER A 19 -0.93 -9.37 -0.19
N ARG A 20 0.12 -10.15 -0.41
CA ARG A 20 1.44 -9.65 -0.85
C ARG A 20 1.34 -8.83 -2.13
N ALA A 21 0.53 -9.27 -3.10
CA ALA A 21 0.33 -8.56 -4.36
C ALA A 21 -0.26 -7.16 -4.14
N THR A 22 -1.23 -7.02 -3.24
CA THR A 22 -1.78 -5.71 -2.85
C THR A 22 -0.73 -4.82 -2.20
N ALA A 23 0.08 -5.37 -1.30
CA ALA A 23 1.13 -4.61 -0.63
C ALA A 23 2.20 -4.10 -1.60
N TYR A 24 2.64 -4.89 -2.59
CA TYR A 24 3.56 -4.40 -3.63
C TYR A 24 2.92 -3.29 -4.49
N ARG A 25 1.64 -3.39 -4.83
CA ARG A 25 0.94 -2.32 -5.55
C ARG A 25 0.88 -1.02 -4.75
N ILE A 26 0.68 -1.09 -3.43
CA ILE A 26 0.69 0.10 -2.54
C ILE A 26 2.10 0.65 -2.37
N ALA A 27 3.11 -0.21 -2.24
CA ALA A 27 4.50 0.22 -2.15
C ALA A 27 4.96 0.98 -3.40
N GLN A 28 4.46 0.58 -4.58
CA GLN A 28 4.74 1.23 -5.84
C GLN A 28 3.85 2.45 -6.12
N ASP A 29 2.58 2.39 -5.72
CA ASP A 29 1.62 3.49 -5.79
C ASP A 29 0.88 3.63 -4.45
N PRO A 30 1.37 4.52 -3.56
CA PRO A 30 0.87 4.64 -2.18
C PRO A 30 -0.53 5.27 -2.08
N ARG A 31 -1.20 5.52 -3.21
CA ARG A 31 -2.57 6.02 -3.21
C ARG A 31 -3.56 4.92 -2.91
N LEU A 32 -4.51 5.24 -2.03
CA LEU A 32 -5.61 4.33 -1.69
C LEU A 32 -6.49 4.08 -2.93
N PRO A 33 -7.11 2.90 -3.09
CA PRO A 33 -8.00 2.64 -4.22
C PRO A 33 -9.11 3.68 -4.40
N SER A 34 -9.64 4.22 -3.30
CA SER A 34 -10.62 5.32 -3.31
C SER A 34 -10.07 6.66 -3.81
N GLN A 35 -8.75 6.85 -3.76
CA GLN A 35 -8.05 8.02 -4.29
C GLN A 35 -7.60 7.84 -5.74
N LYS A 36 -7.79 6.64 -6.31
CA LYS A 36 -7.47 6.35 -7.72
C LYS A 36 -8.61 6.70 -8.67
N THR A 37 -9.76 7.13 -8.17
CA THR A 37 -10.86 7.62 -9.02
C THR A 37 -10.35 8.81 -9.83
N PRO A 38 -10.27 8.70 -11.17
CA PRO A 38 -9.85 9.83 -11.98
C PRO A 38 -10.87 10.97 -11.82
N SER A 39 -10.40 12.21 -11.80
CA SER A 39 -11.28 13.37 -11.96
C SER A 39 -12.06 13.18 -13.25
N ARG A 40 -13.38 12.98 -13.16
CA ARG A 40 -14.25 12.93 -14.32
C ARG A 40 -14.38 14.37 -14.84
N GLY A 41 -13.46 14.73 -15.75
CA GLY A 41 -13.59 15.85 -16.67
C GLY A 41 -14.10 15.35 -18.00
#